data_AF-A0A8B6CS38-F1
#
_entry.id   AF-A0A8B6CS38-F1
#
_cell.length_a   1.000
_cell.length_b   1.000
_cell.length_c   1.000
_cell.angle_alpha   90.00
_cell.angle_beta   90.00
_cell.angle_gamma   90.00
#
_symmetry.space_group_name_H-M   'P 1'
#
loop_
_entity.id
_entity.type
_entity.pdbx_description
1 polymer ?
#
loop_
_entity_poly.entity_id
_entity_poly.type
_entity_poly.pdbx_seq_one_letter_code
_entity_poly.pdbx_strand_id
1 'polypeptide(L)'
;MHKRIPAEFYYVASMVRTKNTTGYFESPNFAQRNIALAFISSSSMIPPALSFRFVSYCLSLFAVKKYDQNKDMLFHRSAVFTIDPSLDMFVSCDDDIIVVRLVHSTNGALIMRDLASSIRECLADALEKISQLYVKTSSTGSLTDKASFDLSLCCSSLVDPCLLPMFKLQKQDDVWICPEHGIGHRKDVLSSWDLQKEQIQCGVACPVSNNDFLKQIPDDIHLRRLSMLYSVQEIKELLINLQQKSTIWKSLLYINDSQQEQEEILKFDTLRKYRDKFLITFDDIRKAVERGHIQSPHTLCEVVRGNPIDFDQEPEIWDSLPTDELLDRLAPLIGNNSLLFLVELGMAFSTWEQIRYKQNDRNLVKLNRDILQEWRTTFCNLKSIKPSLRHIGSTAGTRKEEKPGLDVDLAKSLKNFFKDIKFVQHNIQQMKQNVDEVQQSKEQNGNLLTALELQQKQLHDVDLKLNESVRSLKESVATVIKKSKS
;
A
#
# COMPACT_ATOMS: atom_id res chain seq x y z
N MET A 1 -38.91 -15.90 2.97
CA MET A 1 -37.73 -15.11 2.55
C MET A 1 -37.61 -13.87 3.42
N HIS A 2 -36.71 -13.89 4.41
CA HIS A 2 -36.15 -12.65 4.96
C HIS A 2 -34.62 -12.80 4.88
N LYS A 3 -34.01 -12.01 3.98
CA LYS A 3 -32.56 -11.96 3.79
C LYS A 3 -31.91 -11.38 5.06
N ARG A 4 -30.84 -12.04 5.47
CA ARG A 4 -30.00 -11.74 6.64
C ARG A 4 -29.45 -10.32 6.63
N ILE A 5 -29.45 -9.69 7.80
CA ILE A 5 -28.53 -8.59 8.16
C ILE A 5 -27.30 -9.25 8.82
N PRO A 6 -26.07 -9.12 8.27
CA PRO A 6 -24.85 -9.62 8.92
C PRO A 6 -24.57 -8.86 10.23
N ALA A 7 -24.21 -9.59 11.29
CA ALA A 7 -24.12 -9.12 12.68
C ALA A 7 -22.92 -8.21 13.01
N GLU A 8 -22.13 -7.76 12.03
CA GLU A 8 -21.13 -6.69 12.20
C GLU A 8 -21.76 -5.34 12.59
N PHE A 9 -23.10 -5.26 12.56
CA PHE A 9 -23.91 -4.09 12.88
C PHE A 9 -24.22 -3.84 14.38
N TYR A 10 -23.63 -4.58 15.33
CA TYR A 10 -24.02 -4.47 16.76
C TYR A 10 -22.92 -4.13 17.78
N TYR A 11 -21.94 -3.28 17.44
CA TYR A 11 -21.06 -2.68 18.46
C TYR A 11 -21.17 -1.16 18.59
N VAL A 12 -22.29 -0.56 18.19
CA VAL A 12 -22.51 0.91 18.30
C VAL A 12 -23.39 1.31 19.50
N ALA A 13 -24.13 0.39 20.14
CA ALA A 13 -25.04 0.74 21.23
C ALA A 13 -24.44 0.62 22.66
N SER A 14 -23.23 0.05 22.82
CA SER A 14 -22.71 -0.35 24.14
C SER A 14 -21.25 0.00 24.44
N MET A 15 -20.56 0.81 23.61
CA MET A 15 -19.20 1.27 23.95
C MET A 15 -19.25 2.12 25.23
N VAL A 16 -18.64 1.59 26.29
CA VAL A 16 -19.13 1.58 27.67
C VAL A 16 -19.09 2.95 28.36
N ARG A 17 -20.03 3.17 29.29
CA ARG A 17 -20.19 4.34 30.19
C ARG A 17 -19.07 4.51 31.23
N THR A 18 -17.95 3.81 31.10
CA THR A 18 -16.85 3.87 32.06
C THR A 18 -16.08 5.15 31.83
N LYS A 19 -16.03 6.01 32.85
CA LYS A 19 -15.01 7.08 32.91
C LYS A 19 -13.63 6.42 32.80
N ASN A 20 -12.69 7.09 32.16
CA ASN A 20 -11.31 6.65 32.13
C ASN A 20 -10.72 6.73 33.55
N THR A 21 -10.86 5.65 34.33
CA THR A 21 -10.33 5.55 35.70
C THR A 21 -9.09 4.67 35.77
N THR A 22 -8.43 4.42 34.62
CA THR A 22 -7.33 3.45 34.53
C THR A 22 -6.01 3.99 35.07
N GLY A 23 -5.85 5.31 35.23
CA GLY A 23 -4.58 5.91 35.64
C GLY A 23 -3.42 5.71 34.64
N TYR A 24 -3.64 5.00 33.52
CA TYR A 24 -2.63 4.71 32.49
C TYR A 24 -1.94 5.98 31.98
N PHE A 25 -2.72 7.05 31.90
CA PHE A 25 -2.31 8.37 31.45
C PHE A 25 -1.71 9.26 32.54
N GLU A 26 -1.89 8.92 33.81
CA GLU A 26 -1.41 9.67 34.97
C GLU A 26 0.05 9.34 35.30
N SER A 27 0.68 8.44 34.51
CA SER A 27 2.08 8.10 34.69
C SER A 27 2.98 9.34 34.62
N PRO A 28 3.92 9.51 35.58
CA PRO A 28 4.94 10.53 35.49
C PRO A 28 5.71 10.30 34.18
N ASN A 29 5.92 11.36 33.41
CA ASN A 29 6.54 11.35 32.08
C ASN A 29 5.64 10.95 30.91
N PHE A 30 4.32 10.80 31.06
CA PHE A 30 3.43 10.54 29.92
C PHE A 30 3.70 11.51 28.75
N ALA A 31 3.82 12.81 29.04
CA ALA A 31 4.09 13.86 28.05
C ALA A 31 5.41 13.66 27.27
N GLN A 32 6.44 13.08 27.90
CA GLN A 32 7.75 12.82 27.26
C GLN A 32 7.76 11.54 26.44
N ARG A 33 6.79 10.65 26.69
CA ARG A 33 6.68 9.34 26.04
C ARG A 33 5.76 9.33 24.83
N ASN A 34 5.09 10.44 24.54
CA ASN A 34 4.10 10.49 23.47
C ASN A 34 4.32 11.62 22.47
N ILE A 35 3.86 11.36 21.26
CA ILE A 35 3.64 12.36 20.21
C ILE A 35 2.16 12.40 19.87
N ALA A 36 1.63 13.58 19.55
CA ALA A 36 0.20 13.78 19.35
C ALA A 36 -0.12 14.55 18.07
N LEU A 37 -1.19 14.12 17.40
CA LEU A 37 -1.77 14.72 16.20
C LEU A 37 -3.26 14.95 16.44
N ALA A 38 -3.79 16.03 15.87
CA ALA A 38 -5.21 16.37 15.91
C ALA A 38 -5.79 16.53 14.50
N PHE A 39 -6.96 15.94 14.28
CA PHE A 39 -7.84 16.20 13.14
C PHE A 39 -8.96 17.13 13.62
N ILE A 40 -9.03 18.34 13.05
CA ILE A 40 -9.99 19.38 13.43
C ILE A 40 -11.08 19.43 12.38
N SER A 41 -12.32 19.21 12.77
CA SER A 41 -13.46 19.32 11.87
C SER A 41 -13.74 20.78 11.53
N SER A 42 -14.13 21.06 10.28
CA SER A 42 -14.70 22.35 9.90
C SER A 42 -16.07 22.62 10.53
N SER A 43 -16.73 21.57 11.05
CA SER A 43 -17.96 21.67 11.84
C SER A 43 -17.65 21.95 13.31
N SER A 44 -18.48 22.74 13.99
CA SER A 44 -18.38 23.00 15.43
C SER A 44 -18.62 21.77 16.32
N MET A 45 -19.06 20.65 15.73
CA MET A 45 -19.23 19.38 16.43
C MET A 45 -19.11 18.21 15.45
N ILE A 46 -18.32 17.21 15.81
CA ILE A 46 -18.28 15.90 15.16
C ILE A 46 -19.52 15.11 15.62
N PRO A 47 -20.38 14.67 14.69
CA PRO A 47 -21.52 13.84 15.05
C PRO A 47 -21.05 12.59 15.81
N PRO A 48 -21.71 12.21 16.93
CA PRO A 48 -21.31 11.03 17.70
C PRO A 48 -21.18 9.77 16.83
N ALA A 49 -22.08 9.59 15.86
CA ALA A 49 -22.03 8.48 14.91
C ALA A 49 -20.73 8.41 14.09
N LEU A 50 -20.14 9.55 13.72
CA LEU A 50 -18.86 9.62 13.03
C LEU A 50 -17.73 9.21 13.98
N SER A 51 -17.72 9.74 15.20
CA SER A 51 -16.71 9.40 16.22
C SER A 51 -16.69 7.89 16.53
N PHE A 52 -17.87 7.26 16.66
CA PHE A 52 -17.95 5.82 16.89
C PHE A 52 -17.51 5.01 15.67
N ARG A 53 -17.88 5.44 14.45
CA ARG A 53 -17.42 4.77 13.22
C ARG A 53 -15.90 4.83 13.08
N PHE A 54 -15.28 5.94 13.46
CA PHE A 54 -13.83 6.08 13.42
C PHE A 54 -13.13 5.13 14.43
N VAL A 55 -13.64 5.06 15.67
CA VAL A 55 -13.13 4.10 16.66
C VAL A 55 -13.36 2.66 16.20
N SER A 56 -14.53 2.35 15.63
CA SER A 56 -14.82 1.04 15.03
C SER A 56 -13.87 0.68 13.88
N TYR A 57 -13.47 1.67 13.07
CA TYR A 57 -12.46 1.46 12.04
C TYR A 57 -11.11 1.09 12.67
N CYS A 58 -10.68 1.81 13.69
CA CYS A 58 -9.44 1.49 14.41
C CYS A 58 -9.47 0.08 15.02
N LEU A 59 -10.61 -0.35 15.56
CA LEU A 59 -10.83 -1.72 16.06
C LEU A 59 -10.68 -2.81 14.99
N SER A 60 -10.93 -2.49 13.72
CA SER A 60 -10.76 -3.44 12.62
C SER A 60 -9.29 -3.65 12.23
N LEU A 61 -8.42 -2.72 12.62
CA LEU A 61 -6.99 -2.73 12.27
C LEU A 61 -6.09 -3.09 13.45
N PHE A 62 -6.44 -2.63 14.66
CA PHE A 62 -5.58 -2.71 15.83
C PHE A 62 -6.29 -3.40 17.00
N ALA A 63 -5.51 -4.15 17.78
CA ALA A 63 -6.02 -4.80 18.98
C ALA A 63 -6.23 -3.78 20.10
N VAL A 64 -7.38 -3.85 20.80
CA VAL A 64 -7.62 -3.03 21.99
C VAL A 64 -6.64 -3.42 23.08
N LYS A 65 -6.00 -2.41 23.69
CA LYS A 65 -5.11 -2.62 24.82
C LYS A 65 -5.90 -3.08 26.04
N LYS A 66 -5.34 -4.03 26.78
CA LYS A 66 -5.87 -4.48 28.07
C LYS A 66 -5.03 -3.91 29.21
N TYR A 67 -5.71 -3.40 30.24
CA TYR A 67 -5.11 -2.88 31.47
C TYR A 67 -5.53 -3.73 32.68
N ASP A 68 -4.70 -3.76 33.73
CA ASP A 68 -4.88 -4.45 35.03
C ASP A 68 -6.07 -5.41 35.09
N GLN A 69 -5.79 -6.72 34.97
CA GLN A 69 -6.78 -7.82 34.98
C GLN A 69 -7.65 -7.89 33.71
N ASN A 70 -7.06 -7.72 32.52
CA ASN A 70 -7.72 -7.90 31.22
C ASN A 70 -8.90 -6.94 30.92
N LYS A 71 -8.91 -5.74 31.52
CA LYS A 71 -9.92 -4.72 31.20
C LYS A 71 -9.58 -4.05 29.87
N ASP A 72 -10.48 -4.14 28.91
CA ASP A 72 -10.34 -3.46 27.62
C ASP A 72 -10.35 -1.93 27.82
N MET A 73 -9.35 -1.25 27.27
CA MET A 73 -9.22 0.20 27.32
C MET A 73 -10.05 0.88 26.21
N LEU A 74 -11.35 0.57 26.19
CA LEU A 74 -12.35 1.14 25.30
C LEU A 74 -13.36 1.94 26.13
N PHE A 75 -13.45 3.25 25.88
CA PHE A 75 -14.27 4.20 26.62
C PHE A 75 -15.23 4.94 25.69
N HIS A 76 -16.09 5.80 26.26
CA HIS A 76 -16.92 6.68 25.46
C HIS A 76 -16.04 7.61 24.61
N ARG A 77 -16.17 7.52 23.27
CA ARG A 77 -15.44 8.32 22.27
C ARG A 77 -13.91 8.24 22.37
N SER A 78 -13.37 7.24 23.05
CA SER A 78 -11.92 7.08 23.16
C SER A 78 -11.52 5.62 23.32
N ALA A 79 -10.32 5.28 22.87
CA ALA A 79 -9.81 3.92 22.90
C ALA A 79 -8.29 3.89 22.90
N VAL A 80 -7.69 2.90 23.57
CA VAL A 80 -6.26 2.60 23.47
C VAL A 80 -6.08 1.30 22.71
N PHE A 81 -5.21 1.32 21.71
CA PHE A 81 -4.87 0.21 20.84
C PHE A 81 -3.39 -0.14 21.00
N THR A 82 -3.06 -1.42 20.90
CA THR A 82 -1.68 -1.90 20.85
C THR A 82 -1.24 -1.99 19.39
N ILE A 83 -0.19 -1.26 19.03
CA ILE A 83 0.42 -1.28 17.69
C ILE A 83 1.54 -2.31 17.67
N ASP A 84 2.45 -2.22 18.63
CA ASP A 84 3.54 -3.16 18.87
C ASP A 84 3.81 -3.30 20.39
N PRO A 85 4.70 -4.20 20.84
CA PRO A 85 4.95 -4.40 22.27
C PRO A 85 5.44 -3.16 23.04
N SER A 86 6.03 -2.20 22.33
CA SER A 86 6.59 -0.96 22.88
C SER A 86 5.76 0.29 22.56
N LEU A 87 4.74 0.18 21.70
CA LEU A 87 3.99 1.30 21.16
C LEU A 87 2.48 1.08 21.26
N ASP A 88 1.83 2.01 21.94
CA ASP A 88 0.38 2.11 22.01
C ASP A 88 -0.13 3.31 21.23
N MET A 89 -1.36 3.23 20.72
CA MET A 89 -2.08 4.34 20.10
C MET A 89 -3.32 4.67 20.93
N PHE A 90 -3.42 5.90 21.40
CA PHE A 90 -4.62 6.42 22.06
C PHE A 90 -5.36 7.36 21.11
N VAL A 91 -6.65 7.09 20.92
CA VAL A 91 -7.57 7.92 20.13
C VAL A 91 -8.60 8.51 21.07
N SER A 92 -8.79 9.83 21.02
CA SER A 92 -9.90 10.53 21.68
C SER A 92 -10.64 11.42 20.69
N CYS A 93 -11.97 11.43 20.76
CA CYS A 93 -12.83 12.25 19.91
C CYS A 93 -13.65 13.20 20.81
N ASP A 94 -13.28 14.47 20.82
CA ASP A 94 -13.84 15.52 21.68
C ASP A 94 -14.41 16.63 20.81
N ASP A 95 -15.71 16.92 20.95
CA ASP A 95 -16.46 17.93 20.19
C ASP A 95 -16.09 18.01 18.70
N ASP A 96 -15.26 18.96 18.28
CA ASP A 96 -14.82 19.21 16.91
C ASP A 96 -13.46 18.59 16.56
N ILE A 97 -12.79 17.91 17.49
CA ILE A 97 -11.41 17.42 17.34
C ILE A 97 -11.30 15.91 17.58
N ILE A 98 -10.50 15.25 16.75
CA ILE A 98 -10.03 13.87 16.99
C ILE A 98 -8.54 13.93 17.28
N VAL A 99 -8.13 13.56 18.48
CA VAL A 99 -6.73 13.50 18.88
C VAL A 99 -6.22 12.07 18.84
N VAL A 100 -5.11 11.86 18.16
CA VAL A 100 -4.38 10.60 18.09
C VAL A 100 -3.03 10.79 18.76
N ARG A 101 -2.72 9.95 19.74
CA ARG A 101 -1.44 9.95 20.46
C ARG A 101 -0.75 8.61 20.28
N LEU A 102 0.51 8.63 19.88
CA LEU A 102 1.37 7.45 19.91
C LEU A 102 2.21 7.53 21.17
N VAL A 103 2.18 6.47 21.98
CA VAL A 103 2.81 6.40 23.30
C VAL A 103 3.83 5.27 23.29
N HIS A 104 5.12 5.62 23.39
CA HIS A 104 6.18 4.64 23.56
C HIS A 104 6.33 4.24 25.03
N SER A 105 6.77 3.02 25.30
CA SER A 105 7.01 2.52 26.66
C SER A 105 8.03 3.36 27.44
N THR A 106 9.01 3.95 26.73
CA THR A 106 10.16 4.67 27.31
C THR A 106 10.26 6.15 26.93
N ASN A 107 10.21 6.53 25.65
CA ASN A 107 10.42 7.90 25.17
C ASN A 107 9.77 8.12 23.80
N GLY A 108 9.07 9.24 23.61
CA GLY A 108 8.41 9.59 22.34
C GLY A 108 9.37 9.83 21.19
N ALA A 109 10.65 10.13 21.45
CA ALA A 109 11.68 10.26 20.43
C ALA A 109 12.04 8.92 19.74
N LEU A 110 11.66 7.77 20.33
CA LEU A 110 11.88 6.45 19.75
C LEU A 110 10.76 6.01 18.80
N ILE A 111 9.72 6.83 18.65
CA ILE A 111 8.61 6.53 17.74
C ILE A 111 9.11 6.70 16.30
N MET A 112 9.06 5.61 15.53
CA MET A 112 9.51 5.60 14.13
C MET A 112 8.65 6.55 13.28
N ARG A 113 9.32 7.40 12.49
CA ARG A 113 8.66 8.38 11.62
C ARG A 113 7.74 7.71 10.60
N ASP A 114 8.25 6.72 9.88
CA ASP A 114 7.50 6.00 8.84
C ASP A 114 6.24 5.33 9.39
N LEU A 115 6.31 4.85 10.64
CA LEU A 115 5.16 4.25 11.29
C LEU A 115 4.11 5.31 11.67
N ALA A 116 4.54 6.41 12.30
CA ALA A 116 3.64 7.50 12.68
C ALA A 116 2.97 8.14 11.46
N SER A 117 3.72 8.34 10.38
CA SER A 117 3.21 8.89 9.12
C SER A 117 2.28 7.92 8.39
N SER A 118 2.59 6.62 8.35
CA SER A 118 1.70 5.58 7.79
C SER A 118 0.38 5.49 8.56
N ILE A 119 0.43 5.57 9.90
CA ILE A 119 -0.77 5.60 10.75
C ILE A 119 -1.57 6.86 10.43
N ARG A 120 -0.94 8.03 10.33
CA ARG A 120 -1.63 9.27 9.95
C ARG A 120 -2.36 9.13 8.61
N GLU A 121 -1.68 8.64 7.58
CA GLU A 121 -2.26 8.49 6.23
C GLU A 121 -3.46 7.54 6.24
N CYS A 122 -3.31 6.40 6.91
CA CYS A 122 -4.39 5.42 7.07
C CYS A 122 -5.61 6.02 7.78
N LEU A 123 -5.39 6.75 8.88
CA LEU A 123 -6.48 7.38 9.63
C LEU A 123 -7.12 8.55 8.88
N ALA A 124 -6.34 9.33 8.13
CA ALA A 124 -6.84 10.43 7.30
C ALA A 124 -7.76 9.90 6.17
N ASP A 125 -7.31 8.89 5.43
CA ASP A 125 -8.12 8.23 4.38
C ASP A 125 -9.40 7.60 4.97
N ALA A 126 -9.29 6.98 6.15
CA ALA A 126 -10.46 6.45 6.85
C ALA A 126 -11.47 7.54 7.23
N LEU A 127 -11.01 8.65 7.78
CA LEU A 127 -11.87 9.79 8.13
C LEU A 127 -12.56 10.37 6.90
N GLU A 128 -11.83 10.50 5.79
CA GLU A 128 -12.41 10.98 4.53
C GLU A 128 -13.52 10.04 4.05
N LYS A 129 -13.26 8.74 3.99
CA LYS A 129 -14.25 7.73 3.55
C LYS A 129 -15.47 7.67 4.46
N ILE A 130 -15.28 7.70 5.78
CA ILE A 130 -16.38 7.71 6.76
C ILE A 130 -17.23 8.97 6.58
N SER A 131 -16.58 10.13 6.40
CA SER A 131 -17.25 11.41 6.20
C SER A 131 -18.06 11.44 4.91
N GLN A 132 -17.49 10.95 3.81
CA GLN A 132 -18.21 10.81 2.53
C GLN A 132 -19.43 9.91 2.64
N LEU A 133 -19.32 8.80 3.37
CA LEU A 133 -20.44 7.88 3.58
C LEU A 133 -21.55 8.53 4.43
N TYR A 134 -21.17 9.27 5.47
CA TYR A 134 -22.12 9.99 6.32
C TYR A 134 -22.89 11.07 5.56
N VAL A 135 -22.21 11.83 4.70
CA VAL A 135 -22.83 12.83 3.81
C VAL A 135 -23.81 12.15 2.84
N LYS A 136 -23.45 11.01 2.23
CA LYS A 136 -24.33 10.27 1.30
C LYS A 136 -25.61 9.74 1.95
N THR A 137 -25.56 9.36 3.22
CA THR A 137 -26.73 8.84 3.95
C THR A 137 -27.66 9.94 4.49
N SER A 138 -27.22 11.20 4.49
CA SER A 138 -27.97 12.35 4.99
C SER A 138 -28.81 12.96 3.85
N SER A 139 -29.88 12.25 3.47
CA SER A 139 -30.69 12.49 2.26
C SER A 139 -31.65 13.69 2.30
N THR A 140 -31.29 14.79 2.96
CA THR A 140 -32.07 16.04 2.98
C THR A 140 -31.18 17.21 2.59
N GLY A 141 -31.53 17.83 1.46
CA GLY A 141 -30.65 18.69 0.69
C GLY A 141 -30.15 19.94 1.41
N SER A 142 -28.83 20.04 1.52
CA SER A 142 -28.06 21.21 1.08
C SER A 142 -26.63 20.72 0.82
N LEU A 143 -26.01 21.19 -0.26
CA LEU A 143 -24.75 20.67 -0.81
C LEU A 143 -23.50 21.31 -0.15
N THR A 144 -23.59 21.67 1.13
CA THR A 144 -22.59 22.47 1.86
C THR A 144 -22.69 22.04 3.34
N ASP A 145 -21.77 21.35 3.98
CA ASP A 145 -20.32 21.23 3.82
C ASP A 145 -19.91 19.76 3.95
N LYS A 146 -18.94 19.31 3.15
CA LYS A 146 -18.21 18.09 3.51
C LYS A 146 -17.60 18.37 4.87
N ALA A 147 -17.81 17.51 5.88
CA ALA A 147 -17.02 17.57 7.10
C ALA A 147 -15.55 17.35 6.68
N SER A 148 -14.83 18.45 6.48
CA SER A 148 -13.41 18.46 6.15
C SER A 148 -12.65 18.45 7.46
N PHE A 149 -11.56 17.70 7.50
CA PHE A 149 -10.71 17.62 8.67
C PHE A 149 -9.38 18.26 8.35
N ASP A 150 -9.04 19.33 9.06
CA ASP A 150 -7.74 19.96 8.99
C ASP A 150 -6.77 19.29 9.97
N LEU A 151 -5.51 19.14 9.57
CA LEU A 151 -4.47 18.54 10.39
C LEU A 151 -3.76 19.60 11.23
N SER A 152 -3.64 19.35 12.53
CA SER A 152 -2.83 20.14 13.44
C SER A 152 -2.01 19.24 14.36
N LEU A 153 -0.84 19.72 14.77
CA LEU A 153 -0.08 19.10 15.84
C LEU A 153 -0.72 19.42 17.18
N CYS A 154 -0.65 18.47 18.09
CA CYS A 154 -1.23 18.57 19.41
C CYS A 154 -0.09 18.55 20.43
N CYS A 155 -0.16 19.39 21.46
CA CYS A 155 0.76 19.23 22.60
C CYS A 155 0.49 17.90 23.32
N SER A 156 1.48 17.41 24.05
CA SER A 156 1.38 16.11 24.74
C SER A 156 0.48 16.13 25.99
N SER A 157 -0.19 17.26 26.28
CA SER A 157 -1.22 17.35 27.32
C SER A 157 -2.47 16.56 26.94
N LEU A 158 -3.10 15.96 27.95
CA LEU A 158 -4.38 15.25 27.82
C LEU A 158 -5.58 16.15 28.10
N VAL A 159 -5.38 17.14 28.98
CA VAL A 159 -6.40 18.12 29.36
C VAL A 159 -6.15 19.36 28.49
N ASP A 160 -7.17 19.77 27.75
CA ASP A 160 -7.17 20.96 26.88
C ASP A 160 -5.96 21.07 25.94
N PRO A 161 -5.79 20.11 25.00
CA PRO A 161 -4.64 20.09 24.13
C PRO A 161 -4.50 21.37 23.29
N CYS A 162 -3.35 22.05 23.41
CA CYS A 162 -3.02 23.15 22.50
C CYS A 162 -2.70 22.62 21.09
N LEU A 163 -3.23 23.32 20.10
CA LEU A 163 -3.08 22.98 18.70
C LEU A 163 -2.07 23.91 18.02
N LEU A 164 -1.13 23.32 17.30
CA LEU A 164 -0.23 24.01 16.40
C LEU A 164 -0.57 23.61 14.96
N PRO A 165 -1.16 24.50 14.15
CA PRO A 165 -1.39 24.21 12.74
C PRO A 165 -0.10 23.80 12.03
N MET A 166 -0.16 22.76 11.20
CA MET A 166 1.02 22.17 10.54
C MET A 166 1.87 23.21 9.80
N PHE A 167 1.24 24.19 9.13
CA PHE A 167 1.95 25.26 8.41
C PHE A 167 2.80 26.18 9.31
N LYS A 168 2.50 26.26 10.61
CA LYS A 168 3.30 27.06 11.57
C LYS A 168 4.55 26.31 12.03
N LEU A 169 4.62 24.98 11.89
CA LEU A 169 5.79 24.18 12.24
C LEU A 169 7.04 24.60 11.44
N GLN A 170 6.86 25.01 10.18
CA GLN A 170 7.96 25.48 9.34
C GLN A 170 8.62 26.75 9.88
N LYS A 171 7.87 27.57 10.63
CA LYS A 171 8.31 28.84 11.24
C LYS A 171 8.83 28.68 12.67
N GLN A 172 8.76 27.47 13.23
CA GLN A 172 9.30 27.17 14.56
C GLN A 172 10.79 26.85 14.46
N ASP A 173 11.54 27.29 15.48
CA ASP A 173 12.93 26.87 15.75
C ASP A 173 12.98 25.37 16.10
N ASP A 174 14.11 24.86 16.59
CA ASP A 174 14.31 23.44 16.91
C ASP A 174 13.33 22.89 17.97
N VAL A 175 12.70 23.76 18.76
CA VAL A 175 11.76 23.38 19.81
C VAL A 175 10.53 24.28 19.78
N TRP A 176 9.35 23.68 19.66
CA TRP A 176 8.08 24.36 19.92
C TRP A 176 7.74 24.26 21.40
N ILE A 177 7.60 25.40 22.08
CA ILE A 177 7.10 25.44 23.46
C ILE A 177 5.61 25.73 23.42
N CYS A 178 4.83 24.80 23.97
CA CYS A 178 3.40 24.97 24.11
C CYS A 178 3.11 26.20 25.00
N PRO A 179 2.35 27.20 24.52
CA PRO A 179 2.18 28.47 25.22
C PRO A 179 1.44 28.33 26.55
N GLU A 180 0.43 27.45 26.62
CA GLU A 180 -0.39 27.26 27.83
C GLU A 180 0.26 26.30 28.85
N HIS A 181 0.95 25.26 28.36
CA HIS A 181 1.45 24.19 29.21
C HIS A 181 2.95 24.27 29.49
N GLY A 182 3.69 25.14 28.78
CA GLY A 182 5.15 25.24 28.89
C GLY A 182 5.91 23.99 28.42
N ILE A 183 5.23 23.02 27.81
CA ILE A 183 5.83 21.76 27.37
C ILE A 183 6.63 22.00 26.09
N GLY A 184 7.91 21.68 26.11
CA GLY A 184 8.79 21.72 24.95
C GLY A 184 8.66 20.47 24.08
N HIS A 185 8.40 20.68 22.80
CA HIS A 185 8.30 19.64 21.78
C HIS A 185 9.39 19.88 20.74
N ARG A 186 10.33 18.95 20.60
CA ARG A 186 11.37 19.07 19.57
C ARG A 186 10.75 18.92 18.18
N LYS A 187 11.18 19.76 17.24
CA LYS A 187 10.66 19.80 15.87
C LYS A 187 10.84 18.48 15.13
N ASP A 188 11.95 17.79 15.36
CA ASP A 188 12.28 16.48 14.78
C ASP A 188 11.35 15.34 15.22
N VAL A 189 10.73 15.49 16.39
CA VAL A 189 9.72 14.59 16.96
C VAL A 189 8.32 14.94 16.45
N LEU A 190 8.02 16.24 16.31
CA LEU A 190 6.75 16.71 15.72
C LEU A 190 6.65 16.39 14.24
N SER A 191 7.77 16.46 13.51
CA SER A 191 7.85 16.09 12.10
C SER A 191 7.66 14.60 11.86
N SER A 192 7.65 13.74 12.89
CA SER A 192 7.38 12.31 12.73
C SER A 192 5.99 12.02 12.15
N TRP A 193 5.05 12.95 12.32
CA TRP A 193 3.72 12.87 11.70
C TRP A 193 3.72 13.32 10.24
N ASP A 194 4.67 14.16 9.84
CA ASP A 194 4.74 14.74 8.52
C ASP A 194 5.63 13.89 7.62
N LEU A 195 5.00 13.02 6.82
CA LEU A 195 5.55 12.75 5.49
C LEU A 195 5.24 14.00 4.66
N GLN A 196 6.04 15.06 4.84
CA GLN A 196 6.56 15.60 3.61
C GLN A 196 7.30 14.40 3.04
N LYS A 197 6.75 13.77 1.97
CA LYS A 197 7.59 13.05 0.99
C LYS A 197 8.84 13.90 0.97
N GLU A 198 9.95 13.42 1.56
CA GLU A 198 11.10 14.28 1.82
C GLU A 198 11.24 15.11 0.57
N GLN A 199 10.96 16.42 0.64
CA GLN A 199 11.09 17.25 -0.55
C GLN A 199 12.52 16.99 -0.89
N ILE A 200 12.78 16.21 -1.95
CA ILE A 200 14.10 15.70 -2.21
C ILE A 200 14.89 16.97 -2.41
N GLN A 201 15.61 17.40 -1.36
CA GLN A 201 16.39 18.61 -1.39
C GLN A 201 17.56 18.20 -2.22
N CYS A 202 17.37 18.36 -3.53
CA CYS A 202 18.36 17.91 -4.45
C CYS A 202 19.57 18.81 -4.21
N GLY A 203 20.70 18.21 -3.83
CA GLY A 203 21.94 18.96 -3.68
C GLY A 203 22.27 19.77 -4.94
N VAL A 204 23.25 20.66 -4.83
CA VAL A 204 23.67 21.71 -5.79
C VAL A 204 23.80 21.25 -7.26
N ALA A 205 23.86 19.94 -7.51
CA ALA A 205 23.83 19.31 -8.84
C ALA A 205 22.49 18.64 -9.20
N CYS A 206 21.30 19.26 -9.02
CA CYS A 206 20.08 18.68 -9.63
C CYS A 206 20.08 18.90 -11.15
N PRO A 207 19.81 17.85 -11.95
CA PRO A 207 19.59 17.99 -13.39
C PRO A 207 18.48 18.98 -13.75
N VAL A 208 17.42 19.05 -12.94
CA VAL A 208 16.27 19.97 -13.10
C VAL A 208 16.63 21.43 -12.82
N SER A 209 17.78 21.71 -12.18
CA SER A 209 18.35 23.07 -12.07
C SER A 209 19.32 23.42 -13.21
N ASN A 210 19.63 22.47 -14.11
CA ASN A 210 20.48 22.71 -15.27
C ASN A 210 19.64 23.06 -16.50
N ASN A 211 19.73 24.31 -16.96
CA ASN A 211 18.98 24.82 -18.12
C ASN A 211 19.27 24.09 -19.43
N ASP A 212 20.45 23.49 -19.60
CA ASP A 212 20.79 22.75 -20.82
C ASP A 212 20.18 21.35 -20.81
N PHE A 213 20.04 20.75 -19.63
CA PHE A 213 19.33 19.48 -19.47
C PHE A 213 17.83 19.65 -19.72
N LEU A 214 17.22 20.73 -19.22
CA LEU A 214 15.80 21.01 -19.37
C LEU A 214 15.35 21.12 -20.84
N LYS A 215 16.25 21.45 -21.76
CA LYS A 215 15.98 21.51 -23.22
C LYS A 215 16.02 20.14 -23.90
N GLN A 216 16.50 19.09 -23.23
CA GLN A 216 16.59 17.76 -23.81
C GLN A 216 15.21 17.10 -23.89
N ILE A 217 15.06 16.22 -24.89
CA ILE A 217 13.88 15.39 -25.07
C ILE A 217 14.09 14.09 -24.26
N PRO A 218 13.13 13.67 -23.42
CA PRO A 218 13.24 12.45 -22.63
C PRO A 218 13.28 11.20 -23.52
N ASP A 219 14.28 10.34 -23.35
CA ASP A 219 14.31 9.03 -24.00
C ASP A 219 13.28 8.03 -23.40
N ASP A 220 13.22 6.82 -23.95
CA ASP A 220 12.28 5.78 -23.50
C ASP A 220 12.50 5.37 -22.03
N ILE A 221 13.74 5.44 -21.53
CA ILE A 221 14.06 5.13 -20.13
C ILE A 221 13.40 6.18 -19.22
N HIS A 222 13.52 7.46 -19.56
CA HIS A 222 12.90 8.55 -18.80
C HIS A 222 11.37 8.46 -18.82
N LEU A 223 10.76 8.18 -19.98
CA LEU A 223 9.31 8.02 -20.10
C LEU A 223 8.78 6.81 -19.32
N ARG A 224 9.55 5.72 -19.27
CA ARG A 224 9.19 4.54 -18.47
C ARG A 224 9.24 4.87 -16.97
N ARG A 225 10.29 5.56 -16.50
CA ARG A 225 10.38 6.02 -15.11
C ARG A 225 9.21 6.94 -14.74
N LEU A 226 8.85 7.88 -15.61
CA LEU A 226 7.65 8.72 -15.42
C LEU A 226 6.36 7.87 -15.32
N SER A 227 6.22 6.83 -16.14
CA SER A 227 5.05 5.96 -16.11
C SER A 227 4.93 5.12 -14.82
N MET A 228 6.06 4.81 -14.18
CA MET A 228 6.09 4.08 -12.91
C MET A 228 5.89 5.00 -11.72
N LEU A 229 6.42 6.22 -11.80
CA LEU A 229 6.35 7.23 -10.74
C LEU A 229 4.93 7.77 -10.53
N TYR A 230 4.19 7.95 -11.63
CA TYR A 230 2.86 8.56 -11.59
C TYR A 230 1.73 7.52 -11.76
N SER A 231 0.66 7.74 -11.01
CA SER A 231 -0.63 7.07 -11.18
C SER A 231 -1.28 7.44 -12.52
N VAL A 232 -2.29 6.67 -12.95
CA VAL A 232 -3.06 6.98 -14.18
C VAL A 232 -3.64 8.39 -14.15
N GLN A 233 -4.17 8.81 -12.99
CA GLN A 233 -4.78 10.12 -12.82
C GLN A 233 -3.73 11.24 -12.88
N GLU A 234 -2.57 11.06 -12.26
CA GLU A 234 -1.44 12.00 -12.36
C GLU A 234 -0.91 12.09 -13.80
N ILE A 235 -0.79 10.97 -14.53
CA ILE A 235 -0.42 10.99 -15.96
C ILE A 235 -1.46 11.73 -16.80
N LYS A 236 -2.75 11.54 -16.51
CA LYS A 236 -3.82 12.26 -17.20
C LYS A 236 -3.73 13.76 -16.93
N GLU A 237 -3.52 14.16 -15.68
CA GLU A 237 -3.32 15.57 -15.31
C GLU A 237 -2.07 16.15 -15.96
N LEU A 238 -0.99 15.37 -16.06
CA LEU A 238 0.24 15.77 -16.73
C LEU A 238 -0.04 16.06 -18.22
N LEU A 239 -0.72 15.15 -18.90
CA LEU A 239 -1.09 15.30 -20.31
C LEU A 239 -2.04 16.49 -20.53
N ILE A 240 -2.99 16.74 -19.62
CA ILE A 240 -3.88 17.92 -19.68
C ILE A 240 -3.07 19.21 -19.57
N ASN A 241 -2.13 19.28 -18.62
CA ASN A 241 -1.30 20.46 -18.38
C ASN A 241 -0.21 20.67 -19.44
N LEU A 242 0.11 19.63 -20.20
CA LEU A 242 0.86 19.69 -21.46
C LEU A 242 -0.02 20.16 -22.64
N GLN A 243 -1.19 20.75 -22.38
CA GLN A 243 -2.12 21.38 -23.33
C GLN A 243 -2.72 20.42 -24.37
N GLN A 244 -3.10 19.21 -23.95
CA GLN A 244 -3.66 18.22 -24.87
C GLN A 244 -5.15 18.37 -25.19
N LYS A 245 -5.47 18.09 -26.47
CA LYS A 245 -6.84 17.82 -26.91
C LYS A 245 -7.28 16.44 -26.41
N SER A 246 -8.54 16.33 -26.00
CA SER A 246 -9.14 15.21 -25.24
C SER A 246 -9.00 13.80 -25.82
N THR A 247 -8.51 13.62 -27.05
CA THR A 247 -8.53 12.34 -27.75
C THR A 247 -7.39 11.40 -27.38
N ILE A 248 -6.23 11.89 -26.94
CA ILE A 248 -5.04 11.06 -26.68
C ILE A 248 -5.11 10.33 -25.33
N TRP A 249 -5.65 10.95 -24.28
CA TRP A 249 -5.74 10.33 -22.96
C TRP A 249 -7.06 9.56 -22.73
N LYS A 250 -8.00 9.57 -23.68
CA LYS A 250 -9.23 8.76 -23.60
C LYS A 250 -8.94 7.27 -23.54
N SER A 251 -7.83 6.80 -24.12
CA SER A 251 -7.40 5.41 -23.99
C SER A 251 -7.05 5.02 -22.55
N LEU A 252 -6.55 5.97 -21.74
CA LEU A 252 -6.25 5.74 -20.33
C LEU A 252 -7.50 5.62 -19.44
N LEU A 253 -8.67 6.10 -19.90
CA LEU A 253 -9.94 6.02 -19.16
C LEU A 253 -10.60 4.63 -19.19
N TYR A 254 -10.14 3.73 -20.06
CA TYR A 254 -10.69 2.38 -20.20
C TYR A 254 -9.89 1.32 -19.43
N ILE A 255 -8.92 1.73 -18.60
CA ILE A 255 -8.20 0.82 -17.72
C ILE A 255 -9.14 0.41 -16.58
N ASN A 256 -9.54 -0.86 -16.56
CA ASN A 256 -10.19 -1.46 -15.39
C ASN A 256 -9.10 -1.83 -14.36
N ASP A 257 -9.39 -1.65 -13.06
CA ASP A 257 -8.50 -1.86 -11.89
C ASP A 257 -7.86 -3.27 -11.76
N SER A 258 -8.02 -4.17 -12.73
CA SER A 258 -7.71 -5.59 -12.56
C SER A 258 -6.37 -6.07 -13.11
N GLN A 259 -5.56 -5.24 -13.79
CA GLN A 259 -4.24 -5.66 -14.32
C GLN A 259 -3.17 -4.54 -14.31
N GLN A 260 -2.39 -4.47 -13.23
CA GLN A 260 -1.32 -3.48 -13.00
C GLN A 260 -0.26 -3.43 -14.12
N GLU A 261 0.12 -4.56 -14.72
CA GLU A 261 1.06 -4.61 -15.85
C GLU A 261 0.52 -3.93 -17.12
N GLN A 262 -0.78 -4.04 -17.39
CA GLN A 262 -1.39 -3.39 -18.56
C GLN A 262 -1.47 -1.87 -18.38
N GLU A 263 -1.68 -1.43 -17.14
CA GLU A 263 -1.72 -0.01 -16.79
C GLU A 263 -0.38 0.68 -17.09
N GLU A 264 0.73 0.08 -16.65
CA GLU A 264 2.07 0.66 -16.86
C GLU A 264 2.47 0.71 -18.33
N ILE A 265 2.14 -0.32 -19.11
CA ILE A 265 2.36 -0.36 -20.56
C ILE A 265 1.60 0.79 -21.22
N LEU A 266 0.33 0.99 -20.86
CA LEU A 266 -0.50 2.01 -21.47
C LEU A 266 -0.07 3.43 -21.08
N LYS A 267 0.34 3.65 -19.83
CA LYS A 267 0.94 4.92 -19.38
C LYS A 267 2.18 5.25 -20.20
N PHE A 268 3.10 4.28 -20.32
CA PHE A 268 4.33 4.43 -21.11
C PHE A 268 4.04 4.72 -22.58
N ASP A 269 3.21 3.92 -23.24
CA ASP A 269 2.86 4.09 -24.65
C ASP A 269 2.21 5.46 -24.93
N THR A 270 1.38 5.93 -24.00
CA THR A 270 0.73 7.24 -24.12
C THR A 270 1.76 8.36 -24.03
N LEU A 271 2.67 8.32 -23.06
CA LEU A 271 3.77 9.28 -22.93
C LEU A 271 4.70 9.25 -24.15
N ARG A 272 5.00 8.06 -24.69
CA ARG A 272 5.87 7.88 -25.86
C ARG A 272 5.26 8.44 -27.13
N LYS A 273 4.02 8.06 -27.45
CA LYS A 273 3.25 8.62 -28.57
C LYS A 273 3.16 10.14 -28.46
N TYR A 274 3.09 10.65 -27.24
CA TYR A 274 3.04 12.07 -26.98
C TYR A 274 4.38 12.76 -27.25
N ARG A 275 5.49 12.24 -26.71
CA ARG A 275 6.84 12.71 -27.03
C ARG A 275 7.11 12.71 -28.51
N ASP A 276 6.87 11.60 -29.19
CA ASP A 276 7.22 11.43 -30.60
C ASP A 276 6.41 12.38 -31.50
N LYS A 277 5.19 12.76 -31.09
CA LYS A 277 4.33 13.67 -31.85
C LYS A 277 4.61 15.15 -31.61
N PHE A 278 5.05 15.53 -30.41
CA PHE A 278 5.12 16.94 -30.00
C PHE A 278 6.52 17.39 -29.56
N LEU A 279 7.52 16.50 -29.54
CA LEU A 279 8.90 16.79 -29.15
C LEU A 279 9.01 17.48 -27.78
N ILE A 280 8.20 17.03 -26.81
CA ILE A 280 8.20 17.57 -25.45
C ILE A 280 9.58 17.45 -24.80
N THR A 281 10.00 18.54 -24.16
CA THR A 281 11.25 18.61 -23.41
C THR A 281 11.03 18.36 -21.92
N PHE A 282 12.12 18.16 -21.16
CA PHE A 282 12.05 18.10 -19.70
C PHE A 282 11.49 19.39 -19.06
N ASP A 283 11.72 20.57 -19.65
CA ASP A 283 11.13 21.83 -19.18
C ASP A 283 9.61 21.84 -19.32
N ASP A 284 9.08 21.28 -20.42
CA ASP A 284 7.63 21.19 -20.64
C ASP A 284 6.99 20.29 -19.58
N ILE A 285 7.62 19.15 -19.30
CA ILE A 285 7.17 18.21 -18.26
C ILE A 285 7.22 18.88 -16.89
N ARG A 286 8.32 19.56 -16.54
CA ARG A 286 8.46 20.30 -15.28
C ARG A 286 7.35 21.33 -15.09
N LYS A 287 7.11 22.18 -16.11
CA LYS A 287 6.03 23.18 -16.09
C LYS A 287 4.65 22.55 -15.96
N ALA A 288 4.42 21.39 -16.58
CA ALA A 288 3.15 20.70 -16.49
C ALA A 288 2.90 20.08 -15.10
N VAL A 289 3.94 19.51 -14.48
CA VAL A 289 3.88 19.03 -13.08
C VAL A 289 3.60 20.19 -12.13
N GLU A 290 4.27 21.33 -12.31
CA GLU A 290 4.05 22.55 -11.51
C GLU A 290 2.62 23.09 -11.65
N ARG A 291 2.10 23.18 -12.88
CA ARG A 291 0.73 23.66 -13.15
C ARG A 291 -0.35 22.70 -12.65
N GLY A 292 -0.10 21.40 -12.75
CA GLY A 292 -1.05 20.39 -12.34
C GLY A 292 -1.03 20.06 -10.85
N HIS A 293 -0.08 20.62 -10.08
CA HIS A 293 0.15 20.25 -8.69
C HIS A 293 0.33 18.74 -8.47
N ILE A 294 0.89 18.05 -9.48
CA ILE A 294 0.92 16.59 -9.59
C ILE A 294 1.90 15.99 -8.57
N GLN A 295 2.94 16.75 -8.18
CA GLN A 295 3.90 16.47 -7.11
C GLN A 295 4.95 17.60 -7.06
N SER A 296 6.01 17.46 -6.26
CA SER A 296 7.16 18.38 -6.29
C SER A 296 7.90 18.31 -7.64
N PRO A 297 8.36 19.43 -8.22
CA PRO A 297 9.18 19.43 -9.43
C PRO A 297 10.48 18.61 -9.26
N HIS A 298 10.95 18.46 -8.03
CA HIS A 298 12.14 17.68 -7.68
C HIS A 298 11.96 16.17 -7.86
N THR A 299 10.74 15.64 -7.97
CA THR A 299 10.53 14.22 -8.30
C THR A 299 11.03 13.89 -9.72
N LEU A 300 11.17 14.88 -10.61
CA LEU A 300 11.86 14.70 -11.89
C LEU A 300 13.36 14.43 -11.71
N CYS A 301 13.99 14.83 -10.59
CA CYS A 301 15.38 14.46 -10.35
C CYS A 301 15.52 12.91 -10.20
N GLU A 302 14.50 12.17 -9.75
CA GLU A 302 14.52 10.69 -9.67
C GLU A 302 14.43 10.02 -11.04
N VAL A 303 13.60 10.59 -11.92
CA VAL A 303 13.48 10.16 -13.33
C VAL A 303 14.84 10.22 -14.02
N VAL A 304 15.65 11.22 -13.69
CA VAL A 304 16.95 11.47 -14.34
C VAL A 304 18.09 10.75 -13.63
N ARG A 305 18.15 10.80 -12.29
CA ARG A 305 19.28 10.24 -11.54
C ARG A 305 19.28 8.72 -11.54
N GLY A 306 18.11 8.07 -11.46
CA GLY A 306 17.99 6.62 -11.22
C GLY A 306 18.65 6.23 -9.89
N ASN A 307 17.90 5.74 -8.91
CA ASN A 307 18.53 5.34 -7.65
C ASN A 307 19.49 4.15 -7.86
N PRO A 308 20.79 4.26 -7.52
CA PRO A 308 21.68 3.11 -7.52
C PRO A 308 21.42 2.24 -6.28
N ILE A 309 21.39 0.92 -6.46
CA ILE A 309 21.42 -0.04 -5.34
C ILE A 309 22.73 -0.83 -5.40
N ASP A 310 23.38 -0.94 -4.24
CA ASP A 310 24.49 -1.84 -3.96
C ASP A 310 24.03 -3.29 -3.94
N PHE A 311 24.71 -4.14 -4.69
CA PHE A 311 24.57 -5.59 -4.58
C PHE A 311 25.78 -6.09 -3.80
N ASP A 312 25.55 -6.52 -2.57
CA ASP A 312 26.50 -7.33 -1.83
C ASP A 312 26.64 -8.69 -2.55
N GLN A 313 27.87 -8.97 -2.99
CA GLN A 313 28.35 -10.13 -3.76
C GLN A 313 28.26 -10.00 -5.28
N GLU A 314 29.28 -9.32 -5.81
CA GLU A 314 29.55 -9.22 -7.24
C GLU A 314 30.22 -10.50 -7.79
N PRO A 315 29.84 -11.00 -8.97
CA PRO A 315 30.62 -12.03 -9.67
C PRO A 315 31.98 -11.46 -10.15
N GLU A 316 33.04 -12.26 -10.01
CA GLU A 316 34.44 -11.86 -10.17
C GLU A 316 34.86 -11.49 -11.60
N ILE A 317 34.05 -11.76 -12.64
CA ILE A 317 34.45 -11.54 -14.04
C ILE A 317 33.27 -10.98 -14.85
N TRP A 318 33.30 -9.66 -15.08
CA TRP A 318 32.27 -8.93 -15.84
C TRP A 318 32.57 -8.79 -17.34
N ASP A 319 33.77 -9.16 -17.80
CA ASP A 319 34.21 -9.02 -19.19
C ASP A 319 33.98 -10.27 -20.06
N SER A 320 33.26 -11.27 -19.54
CA SER A 320 32.95 -12.50 -20.26
C SER A 320 31.63 -12.40 -21.04
N LEU A 321 31.55 -13.17 -22.13
CA LEU A 321 30.29 -13.38 -22.85
C LEU A 321 29.33 -14.18 -21.96
N PRO A 322 28.05 -13.78 -21.86
CA PRO A 322 27.05 -14.54 -21.11
C PRO A 322 26.84 -15.93 -21.74
N THR A 323 26.97 -16.97 -20.92
CA THR A 323 26.70 -18.36 -21.33
C THR A 323 25.20 -18.64 -21.34
N ASP A 324 24.77 -19.65 -22.11
CA ASP A 324 23.35 -20.05 -22.13
C ASP A 324 22.85 -20.49 -20.74
N GLU A 325 23.71 -21.14 -19.96
CA GLU A 325 23.43 -21.49 -18.56
C GLU A 325 23.19 -20.25 -17.69
N LEU A 326 23.93 -19.17 -17.91
CA LEU A 326 23.72 -17.92 -17.18
C LEU A 326 22.41 -17.25 -17.58
N LEU A 327 22.08 -17.24 -18.88
CA LEU A 327 20.79 -16.71 -19.35
C LEU A 327 19.62 -17.49 -18.74
N ASP A 328 19.76 -18.81 -18.61
CA ASP A 328 18.75 -19.66 -17.97
C ASP A 328 18.59 -19.40 -16.48
N ARG A 329 19.67 -19.02 -15.79
CA ARG A 329 19.62 -18.62 -14.39
C ARG A 329 19.02 -17.22 -14.20
N LEU A 330 19.25 -16.31 -15.14
CA LEU A 330 18.75 -14.93 -15.07
C LEU A 330 17.28 -14.79 -15.48
N ALA A 331 16.82 -15.60 -16.44
CA ALA A 331 15.46 -15.51 -16.98
C ALA A 331 14.34 -15.60 -15.92
N PRO A 332 14.41 -16.49 -14.91
CA PRO A 332 13.44 -16.54 -13.82
C PRO A 332 13.51 -15.34 -12.88
N LEU A 333 14.70 -14.75 -12.68
CA LEU A 333 14.95 -13.66 -11.73
C LEU A 333 14.34 -12.33 -12.19
N ILE A 334 14.19 -12.15 -13.51
CA ILE A 334 13.53 -10.99 -14.10
C ILE A 334 12.02 -10.99 -13.78
N GLY A 335 11.43 -12.18 -13.59
CA GLY A 335 10.02 -12.33 -13.22
C GLY A 335 9.08 -11.64 -14.21
N ASN A 336 8.13 -10.87 -13.69
CA ASN A 336 7.13 -10.13 -14.46
C ASN A 336 7.66 -8.82 -15.07
N ASN A 337 8.90 -8.45 -14.76
CA ASN A 337 9.50 -7.18 -15.18
C ASN A 337 10.14 -7.25 -16.57
N SER A 338 9.70 -8.17 -17.44
CA SER A 338 10.26 -8.44 -18.77
C SER A 338 10.39 -7.17 -19.63
N LEU A 339 9.36 -6.32 -19.62
CA LEU A 339 9.36 -5.09 -20.40
C LEU A 339 10.31 -4.04 -19.81
N LEU A 340 10.29 -3.86 -18.49
CA LEU A 340 11.22 -2.96 -17.80
C LEU A 340 12.67 -3.38 -18.08
N PHE A 341 12.93 -4.68 -18.00
CA PHE A 341 14.23 -5.25 -18.30
C PHE A 341 14.71 -4.95 -19.71
N LEU A 342 13.84 -5.16 -20.71
CA LEU A 342 14.17 -4.91 -22.11
C LEU A 342 14.51 -3.43 -22.36
N VAL A 343 13.72 -2.51 -21.78
CA VAL A 343 13.94 -1.06 -21.93
C VAL A 343 15.23 -0.62 -21.21
N GLU A 344 15.50 -1.14 -20.02
CA GLU A 344 16.74 -0.86 -19.27
C GLU A 344 17.98 -1.43 -19.95
N LEU A 345 17.83 -2.42 -20.83
CA LEU A 345 18.90 -2.92 -21.68
C LEU A 345 19.13 -2.04 -22.93
N GLY A 346 18.38 -0.94 -23.07
CA GLY A 346 18.47 -0.04 -24.23
C GLY A 346 17.89 -0.63 -25.51
N MET A 347 17.10 -1.70 -25.42
CA MET A 347 16.46 -2.31 -26.58
C MET A 347 15.17 -1.58 -26.95
N ALA A 348 14.88 -1.51 -28.24
CA ALA A 348 13.67 -0.89 -28.75
C ALA A 348 12.42 -1.71 -28.35
N PHE A 349 11.32 -1.03 -28.02
CA PHE A 349 10.04 -1.70 -27.73
C PHE A 349 9.54 -2.62 -28.85
N SER A 350 9.84 -2.30 -30.11
CA SER A 350 9.51 -3.15 -31.26
C SER A 350 10.13 -4.56 -31.13
N THR A 351 11.29 -4.65 -30.49
CA THR A 351 11.95 -5.91 -30.17
C THR A 351 11.12 -6.72 -29.18
N TRP A 352 10.55 -6.08 -28.15
CA TRP A 352 9.64 -6.74 -27.21
C TRP A 352 8.37 -7.24 -27.90
N GLU A 353 7.75 -6.43 -28.76
CA GLU A 353 6.56 -6.84 -29.51
C GLU A 353 6.85 -8.04 -30.42
N GLN A 354 8.00 -8.06 -31.10
CA GLN A 354 8.41 -9.17 -31.94
C GLN A 354 8.66 -10.45 -31.12
N ILE A 355 9.36 -10.36 -30.00
CA ILE A 355 9.63 -11.51 -29.13
C ILE A 355 8.31 -12.04 -28.54
N ARG A 356 7.47 -11.15 -28.01
CA ARG A 356 6.16 -11.50 -27.45
C ARG A 356 5.23 -12.13 -28.50
N TYR A 357 5.21 -11.60 -29.72
CA TYR A 357 4.38 -12.14 -30.80
C TYR A 357 4.87 -13.53 -31.27
N LYS A 358 6.19 -13.76 -31.27
CA LYS A 358 6.77 -15.08 -31.56
C LYS A 358 6.45 -16.11 -30.47
N GLN A 359 6.28 -15.66 -29.22
CA GLN A 359 5.88 -16.51 -28.11
C GLN A 359 4.35 -16.56 -27.97
N ASN A 360 3.72 -17.52 -28.66
CA ASN A 360 2.28 -17.81 -28.55
C ASN A 360 1.81 -18.20 -27.12
N ASP A 361 2.73 -18.52 -26.21
CA ASP A 361 2.44 -18.98 -24.85
C ASP A 361 2.82 -17.95 -23.78
N ARG A 362 2.03 -17.88 -22.70
CA ARG A 362 2.24 -17.01 -21.51
C ARG A 362 3.44 -17.42 -20.63
N ASN A 363 4.49 -18.01 -21.20
CA ASN A 363 5.66 -18.45 -20.45
C ASN A 363 6.64 -17.29 -20.25
N LEU A 364 6.49 -16.57 -19.14
CA LEU A 364 7.33 -15.41 -18.78
C LEU A 364 8.83 -15.75 -18.69
N VAL A 365 9.18 -16.95 -18.22
CA VAL A 365 10.59 -17.37 -18.14
C VAL A 365 11.17 -17.50 -19.54
N LYS A 366 10.41 -18.09 -20.47
CA LYS A 366 10.82 -18.19 -21.87
C LYS A 366 10.90 -16.80 -22.52
N LEU A 367 9.98 -15.89 -22.19
CA LEU A 367 9.98 -14.51 -22.70
C LEU A 367 11.26 -13.78 -22.25
N ASN A 368 11.58 -13.87 -20.95
CA ASN A 368 12.79 -13.28 -20.38
C ASN A 368 14.06 -13.88 -20.97
N ARG A 369 14.07 -15.19 -21.25
CA ARG A 369 15.18 -15.86 -21.92
C ARG A 369 15.39 -15.32 -23.34
N ASP A 370 14.33 -15.14 -24.11
CA ASP A 370 14.43 -14.62 -25.47
C ASP A 370 14.88 -13.14 -25.48
N ILE A 371 14.45 -12.33 -24.50
CA ILE A 371 14.95 -10.96 -24.29
C ILE A 371 16.44 -10.97 -23.99
N LEU A 372 16.89 -11.86 -23.10
CA LEU A 372 18.30 -12.04 -22.77
C LEU A 372 19.13 -12.52 -23.98
N GLN A 373 18.53 -13.36 -24.84
CA GLN A 373 19.17 -13.84 -26.06
C GLN A 373 19.37 -12.70 -27.06
N GLU A 374 18.35 -11.86 -27.25
CA GLU A 374 18.41 -10.70 -28.13
C GLU A 374 19.34 -9.59 -27.60
N TRP A 375 19.43 -9.46 -26.28
CA TRP A 375 20.44 -8.61 -25.65
C TRP A 375 21.86 -9.11 -25.89
N ARG A 376 22.08 -10.42 -25.74
CA ARG A 376 23.39 -11.05 -25.98
C ARG A 376 23.87 -10.82 -27.40
N THR A 377 22.98 -10.84 -28.39
CA THR A 377 23.33 -10.55 -29.79
C THR A 377 23.59 -9.06 -30.06
N THR A 378 22.99 -8.16 -29.28
CA THR A 378 23.05 -6.71 -29.51
C THR A 378 24.17 -6.00 -28.75
N PHE A 379 24.45 -6.39 -27.50
CA PHE A 379 25.34 -5.63 -26.59
C PHE A 379 26.54 -6.45 -26.05
N CYS A 380 26.59 -7.76 -26.30
CA CYS A 380 27.74 -8.68 -26.18
C CYS A 380 28.53 -8.75 -24.85
N ASN A 381 28.23 -7.98 -23.79
CA ASN A 381 29.04 -7.96 -22.56
C ASN A 381 28.19 -7.88 -21.27
N LEU A 382 28.49 -8.74 -20.30
CA LEU A 382 27.86 -8.78 -18.97
C LEU A 382 27.88 -7.45 -18.20
N LYS A 383 28.83 -6.55 -18.45
CA LYS A 383 28.82 -5.18 -17.91
C LYS A 383 27.56 -4.40 -18.27
N SER A 384 27.01 -4.62 -19.47
CA SER A 384 25.86 -3.84 -19.98
C SER A 384 24.52 -4.22 -19.32
N ILE A 385 24.40 -5.43 -18.76
CA ILE A 385 23.19 -5.90 -18.08
C ILE A 385 23.18 -5.59 -16.58
N LYS A 386 24.35 -5.22 -16.02
CA LYS A 386 24.55 -4.94 -14.59
C LYS A 386 23.58 -3.87 -14.07
N PRO A 387 23.42 -2.68 -14.71
CA PRO A 387 22.50 -1.66 -14.21
C PRO A 387 21.04 -2.12 -14.25
N SER A 388 20.64 -2.83 -15.31
CA SER A 388 19.27 -3.29 -15.55
C SER A 388 18.85 -4.38 -14.55
N LEU A 389 19.74 -5.33 -14.22
CA LEU A 389 19.51 -6.33 -13.17
C LEU A 389 19.42 -5.69 -11.78
N ARG A 390 20.24 -4.65 -11.52
CA ARG A 390 20.20 -3.92 -10.25
C ARG A 390 18.85 -3.25 -10.01
N HIS A 391 18.30 -2.63 -11.06
CA HIS A 391 17.00 -1.95 -11.01
C HIS A 391 15.81 -2.92 -10.88
N ILE A 392 15.91 -4.12 -11.44
CA ILE A 392 14.85 -5.13 -11.28
C ILE A 392 14.87 -5.74 -9.89
N GLY A 393 16.05 -6.03 -9.35
CA GLY A 393 16.19 -6.49 -7.98
C GLY A 393 15.62 -5.51 -6.95
N SER A 394 15.71 -4.19 -7.22
CA SER A 394 15.11 -3.17 -6.35
C SER A 394 13.58 -3.14 -6.40
N THR A 395 12.99 -3.37 -7.58
CA THR A 395 11.51 -3.50 -7.71
C THR A 395 10.95 -4.80 -7.12
N ALA A 396 11.80 -5.83 -6.97
CA ALA A 396 11.47 -7.08 -6.28
C ALA A 396 11.74 -7.02 -4.75
N GLY A 397 12.26 -5.89 -4.25
CA GLY A 397 12.87 -5.75 -2.93
C GLY A 397 11.99 -5.13 -1.83
N THR A 398 10.95 -5.83 -1.40
CA THR A 398 10.68 -6.00 0.06
C THR A 398 10.63 -7.50 0.37
N ARG A 399 11.74 -8.19 0.10
CA ARG A 399 12.09 -9.40 0.81
C ARG A 399 13.57 -9.31 1.15
N LYS A 400 13.86 -8.71 2.30
CA LYS A 400 15.08 -9.04 3.03
C LYS A 400 15.05 -10.54 3.26
N GLU A 401 16.12 -11.24 2.89
CA GLU A 401 16.41 -12.58 3.38
C GLU A 401 16.68 -12.48 4.89
N GLU A 402 15.61 -12.39 5.68
CA GLU A 402 15.67 -12.78 7.07
C GLU A 402 15.59 -14.30 7.11
N LYS A 403 16.53 -14.92 7.85
CA LYS A 403 16.45 -16.35 8.20
C LYS A 403 15.00 -16.63 8.62
N PRO A 404 14.30 -17.61 8.02
CA PRO A 404 12.86 -17.74 8.18
C PRO A 404 12.53 -17.95 9.66
N GLY A 405 12.00 -16.91 10.28
CA GLY A 405 11.48 -16.98 11.64
C GLY A 405 10.34 -17.99 11.69
N LEU A 406 10.15 -18.61 12.86
CA LEU A 406 9.05 -19.54 13.14
C LEU A 406 7.68 -18.99 12.69
N ASP A 407 7.50 -17.67 12.76
CA ASP A 407 6.29 -16.96 12.36
C ASP A 407 6.06 -16.97 10.84
N VAL A 408 7.12 -16.97 10.03
CA VAL A 408 7.04 -17.04 8.55
C VAL A 408 6.64 -18.43 8.09
N ASP A 409 7.20 -19.48 8.70
CA ASP A 409 6.83 -20.87 8.44
C ASP A 409 5.37 -21.13 8.85
N LEU A 410 4.95 -20.63 10.01
CA LEU A 410 3.57 -20.75 10.49
C LEU A 410 2.59 -19.97 9.60
N ALA A 411 2.93 -18.73 9.21
CA ALA A 411 2.11 -17.92 8.31
C ALA A 411 1.95 -18.56 6.93
N LYS A 412 3.01 -19.20 6.40
CA LYS A 412 2.97 -19.93 5.13
C LYS A 412 2.07 -21.16 5.21
N SER A 413 2.15 -21.93 6.30
CA SER A 413 1.27 -23.09 6.53
C SER A 413 -0.18 -22.69 6.74
N LEU A 414 -0.45 -21.60 7.48
CA LEU A 414 -1.81 -21.05 7.62
C LEU A 414 -2.36 -20.54 6.28
N LYS A 415 -1.54 -19.87 5.46
CA LYS A 415 -1.93 -19.42 4.13
C LYS A 415 -2.33 -20.57 3.21
N ASN A 416 -1.57 -21.67 3.22
CA ASN A 416 -1.89 -22.87 2.46
C ASN A 416 -3.18 -23.53 2.98
N PHE A 417 -3.34 -23.63 4.30
CA PHE A 417 -4.57 -24.15 4.91
C PHE A 417 -5.81 -23.33 4.52
N PHE A 418 -5.75 -22.00 4.57
CA PHE A 418 -6.88 -21.15 4.15
C PHE A 418 -7.17 -21.23 2.64
N LYS A 419 -6.14 -21.46 1.81
CA LYS A 419 -6.33 -21.71 0.38
C LYS A 419 -7.08 -23.03 0.14
N ASP A 420 -6.72 -24.09 0.85
CA ASP A 420 -7.38 -25.38 0.75
C ASP A 420 -8.83 -25.33 1.31
N ILE A 421 -9.06 -24.60 2.40
CA ILE A 421 -10.41 -24.36 2.92
C ILE A 421 -11.28 -23.59 1.91
N LYS A 422 -10.73 -22.60 1.20
CA LYS A 422 -11.48 -21.90 0.13
C LYS A 422 -11.87 -22.84 -1.01
N PHE A 423 -11.00 -23.78 -1.36
CA PHE A 423 -11.31 -24.82 -2.35
C PHE A 423 -12.43 -25.74 -1.86
N VAL A 424 -12.39 -26.18 -0.59
CA VAL A 424 -13.47 -26.97 0.03
C VAL A 424 -14.79 -26.19 0.06
N GLN A 425 -14.77 -24.90 0.40
CA GLN A 425 -15.96 -24.05 0.39
C GLN A 425 -16.57 -23.90 -1.01
N HIS A 426 -15.73 -23.81 -2.04
CA HIS A 426 -16.17 -23.77 -3.43
C HIS A 426 -16.87 -25.07 -3.85
N ASN A 427 -16.32 -26.23 -3.48
CA ASN A 427 -16.94 -27.53 -3.77
C ASN A 427 -18.28 -27.71 -3.06
N ILE A 428 -18.39 -27.26 -1.80
CA ILE A 428 -19.68 -27.25 -1.06
C ILE A 428 -20.71 -26.33 -1.73
N GLN A 429 -20.28 -25.21 -2.32
CA GLN A 429 -21.18 -24.32 -3.07
C GLN A 429 -21.67 -24.96 -4.36
N GLN A 430 -20.80 -25.64 -5.12
CA GLN A 430 -21.19 -26.39 -6.32
C GLN A 430 -22.16 -27.53 -5.96
N MET A 431 -21.94 -28.24 -4.85
CA MET A 431 -22.87 -29.27 -4.36
C MET A 431 -24.26 -28.71 -4.08
N LYS A 432 -24.36 -27.47 -3.55
CA LYS A 432 -25.66 -26.81 -3.29
C LYS A 432 -26.36 -26.40 -4.60
N GLN A 433 -25.61 -25.85 -5.55
CA GLN A 433 -26.14 -25.49 -6.87
C GLN A 433 -26.70 -26.70 -7.62
N ASN A 434 -25.98 -27.83 -7.58
CA ASN A 434 -26.45 -29.08 -8.19
C ASN A 434 -27.77 -29.59 -7.57
N VAL A 435 -28.00 -29.37 -6.26
CA VAL A 435 -29.29 -29.71 -5.61
C VAL A 435 -30.41 -28.82 -6.13
N ASP A 436 -30.14 -27.51 -6.21
CA ASP A 436 -31.13 -26.54 -6.65
C ASP A 436 -31.53 -26.79 -8.11
N GLU A 437 -30.58 -27.19 -8.97
CA GLU A 437 -30.82 -27.55 -10.37
C GLU A 437 -31.64 -28.85 -10.51
N VAL A 438 -31.35 -29.87 -9.71
CA VAL A 438 -32.12 -31.14 -9.68
C VAL A 438 -33.54 -30.92 -9.13
N GLN A 439 -33.74 -30.00 -8.18
CA GLN A 439 -35.06 -29.66 -7.64
C GLN A 439 -35.92 -28.83 -8.61
N GLN A 440 -35.31 -28.08 -9.53
CA GLN A 440 -36.01 -27.17 -10.45
C GLN A 440 -36.26 -27.75 -11.84
N SER A 441 -35.55 -28.82 -12.23
CA SER A 441 -35.71 -29.45 -13.55
C SER A 441 -36.95 -30.36 -13.61
N LYS A 442 -37.89 -30.04 -14.50
CA LYS A 442 -39.05 -30.90 -14.84
C LYS A 442 -38.69 -32.05 -15.79
N GLU A 443 -37.53 -32.00 -16.44
CA GLU A 443 -37.09 -33.00 -17.43
C GLU A 443 -36.33 -34.17 -16.78
N GLN A 444 -35.70 -33.92 -15.63
CA GLN A 444 -35.11 -34.98 -14.82
C GLN A 444 -36.18 -35.54 -13.88
N ASN A 445 -36.95 -36.49 -14.39
CA ASN A 445 -38.03 -37.15 -13.67
C ASN A 445 -37.47 -37.97 -12.48
N GLY A 446 -37.11 -37.29 -11.40
CA GLY A 446 -36.85 -37.85 -10.08
C GLY A 446 -35.74 -38.90 -9.99
N ASN A 447 -34.67 -38.85 -10.79
CA ASN A 447 -33.53 -39.74 -10.56
C ASN A 447 -32.63 -39.24 -9.41
N LEU A 448 -33.27 -39.09 -8.25
CA LEU A 448 -32.68 -38.71 -6.97
C LEU A 448 -31.51 -39.61 -6.59
N LEU A 449 -31.51 -40.88 -7.02
CA LEU A 449 -30.45 -41.83 -6.76
C LEU A 449 -29.11 -41.37 -7.40
N THR A 450 -29.13 -40.96 -8.66
CA THR A 450 -27.92 -40.49 -9.36
C THR A 450 -27.40 -39.16 -8.79
N ALA A 451 -28.31 -38.28 -8.38
CA ALA A 451 -27.96 -37.04 -7.70
C ALA A 451 -27.35 -37.31 -6.31
N LEU A 452 -27.92 -38.23 -5.54
CA LEU A 452 -27.40 -38.64 -4.22
C LEU A 452 -26.05 -39.37 -4.34
N GLU A 453 -25.85 -40.22 -5.34
CA GLU A 453 -24.57 -40.88 -5.61
C GLU A 453 -23.47 -39.86 -5.99
N LEU A 454 -23.79 -38.88 -6.84
CA LEU A 454 -22.87 -37.80 -7.19
C LEU A 454 -22.54 -36.93 -5.98
N GLN A 455 -23.53 -36.62 -5.14
CA GLN A 455 -23.31 -35.87 -3.91
C GLN A 455 -22.50 -36.65 -2.88
N GLN A 456 -22.76 -37.95 -2.71
CA GLN A 456 -22.02 -38.79 -1.77
C GLN A 456 -20.55 -38.88 -2.18
N LYS A 457 -20.27 -38.98 -3.49
CA LYS A 457 -18.90 -38.92 -4.03
C LYS A 457 -18.23 -37.57 -3.77
N GLN A 458 -18.93 -36.46 -4.07
CA GLN A 458 -18.39 -35.11 -3.81
C GLN A 458 -18.18 -34.84 -2.31
N LEU A 459 -19.05 -35.35 -1.45
CA LEU A 459 -18.89 -35.26 0.00
C LEU A 459 -17.67 -36.05 0.48
N HIS A 460 -17.46 -37.25 -0.07
CA HIS A 460 -16.29 -38.08 0.23
C HIS A 460 -14.98 -37.39 -0.20
N ASP A 461 -14.95 -36.79 -1.39
CA ASP A 461 -13.79 -36.04 -1.89
C ASP A 461 -13.50 -34.80 -1.03
N VAL A 462 -14.55 -34.11 -0.56
CA VAL A 462 -14.43 -33.00 0.38
C VAL A 462 -13.87 -33.46 1.72
N ASP A 463 -14.36 -34.58 2.27
CA ASP A 463 -13.90 -35.12 3.55
C ASP A 463 -12.44 -35.59 3.48
N LEU A 464 -12.03 -36.26 2.39
CA LEU A 464 -10.64 -36.63 2.15
C LEU A 464 -9.73 -35.40 2.09
N LYS A 465 -10.14 -34.34 1.38
CA LYS A 465 -9.35 -33.12 1.26
C LYS A 465 -9.26 -32.34 2.58
N LEU A 466 -10.36 -32.28 3.34
CA LEU A 466 -10.37 -31.65 4.66
C LEU A 466 -9.42 -32.40 5.61
N ASN A 467 -9.45 -33.72 5.61
CA ASN A 467 -8.58 -34.55 6.43
C ASN A 467 -7.09 -34.40 6.04
N GLU A 468 -6.77 -34.30 4.76
CA GLU A 468 -5.41 -33.98 4.29
C GLU A 468 -4.95 -32.60 4.75
N SER A 469 -5.77 -31.56 4.59
CA SER A 469 -5.41 -30.20 4.99
C SER A 469 -5.24 -30.07 6.51
N VAL A 470 -6.08 -30.73 7.30
CA VAL A 470 -5.93 -30.78 8.77
C VAL A 470 -4.68 -31.56 9.17
N ARG A 471 -4.37 -32.67 8.50
CA ARG A 471 -3.15 -33.45 8.75
C ARG A 471 -1.89 -32.64 8.42
N SER A 472 -1.85 -32.00 7.25
CA SER A 472 -0.73 -31.15 6.82
C SER A 472 -0.52 -29.95 7.76
N LEU A 473 -1.60 -29.36 8.26
CA LEU A 473 -1.52 -28.29 9.26
C LEU A 473 -0.96 -28.82 10.59
N LYS A 474 -1.43 -29.98 11.08
CA LYS A 474 -0.92 -30.60 12.31
C LYS A 474 0.58 -30.93 12.21
N GLU A 475 1.02 -31.47 11.08
CA GLU A 475 2.43 -31.77 10.82
C GLU A 475 3.28 -30.49 10.77
N SER A 476 2.78 -29.45 10.10
CA SER A 476 3.44 -28.14 10.05
C SER A 476 3.58 -27.51 11.43
N VAL A 477 2.49 -27.48 12.22
CA VAL A 477 2.48 -26.93 13.59
C VAL A 477 3.37 -27.75 14.51
N ALA A 478 3.36 -29.09 14.42
CA ALA A 478 4.25 -29.94 15.20
C ALA A 478 5.74 -29.69 14.86
N THR A 479 6.05 -29.40 13.59
CA THR A 479 7.40 -29.08 13.14
C THR A 479 7.86 -27.70 13.64
N VAL A 480 6.96 -26.71 13.61
CA VAL A 480 7.18 -25.37 14.21
C VAL A 480 7.39 -25.49 15.73
N ILE A 481 6.56 -26.26 16.44
CA ILE A 481 6.71 -26.49 17.89
C ILE A 481 8.05 -27.18 18.21
N LYS A 482 8.48 -28.16 17.41
CA LYS A 482 9.79 -28.80 17.58
C LYS A 482 10.94 -27.81 17.37
N LYS A 483 10.88 -26.98 16.31
CA LYS A 483 11.87 -25.91 16.04
C LYS A 483 11.89 -24.83 17.12
N SER A 484 10.79 -24.60 17.84
CA SER A 484 10.73 -23.61 18.93
C SER A 484 11.35 -24.10 20.25
N LYS A 485 11.58 -25.41 20.39
CA LYS A 485 12.15 -26.06 21.59
C LYS A 485 13.64 -26.42 21.44
N SER A 486 14.17 -26.33 20.23
CA SER A 486 15.59 -26.46 19.87
C SER A 486 16.22 -25.08 19.74
#